data_AF-A0A1E1V5W2-F1
#
_entry.id   AF-A0A1E1V5W2-F1
#
_cell.length_a   1.000
_cell.length_b   1.000
_cell.length_c   1.000
_cell.angle_alpha   90.00
_cell.angle_beta   90.00
_cell.angle_gamma   90.00
#
_symmetry.space_group_name_H-M   'P 1'
#
loop_
_entity.id
_entity.type
_entity.pdbx_description
1 polymer ?
#
loop_
_entity_poly.entity_id
_entity_poly.type
_entity_poly.pdbx_seq_one_letter_code
_entity_poly.pdbx_strand_id
1 'polypeptide(L)'
;MDGRRIIAECKKGPLIKKPGSPEYPLLTAAIGQALLFDADETDLLVAAVPDTPSFRRISEAWRNRPRLRASGIEIALVSRTGAVFGLSV
;
A
#
# COMPACT_ATOMS: atom_id res chain seq x y z
N MET A 1 -20.21 -13.11 5.68
CA MET A 1 -18.96 -12.76 4.97
C MET A 1 -19.39 -11.91 3.81
N ASP A 2 -19.48 -10.60 4.03
CA ASP A 2 -19.80 -9.68 2.96
C ASP A 2 -18.55 -9.58 2.09
N GLY A 3 -18.54 -10.36 1.00
CA GLY A 3 -17.36 -10.67 0.19
C GLY A 3 -16.86 -9.47 -0.59
N ARG A 4 -16.24 -8.50 0.08
CA ARG A 4 -15.55 -7.39 -0.56
C ARG A 4 -14.32 -7.92 -1.30
N ARG A 5 -14.26 -7.70 -2.61
CA ARG A 5 -13.09 -8.04 -3.43
C ARG A 5 -11.95 -7.06 -3.12
N ILE A 6 -10.75 -7.60 -2.94
CA ILE A 6 -9.53 -6.84 -2.68
C ILE A 6 -8.66 -6.91 -3.93
N ILE A 7 -8.20 -5.76 -4.41
CA ILE A 7 -7.31 -5.66 -5.57
C ILE A 7 -6.05 -4.94 -5.12
N ALA A 8 -4.90 -5.64 -5.20
CA ALA A 8 -3.65 -5.13 -4.68
C ALA A 8 -2.61 -4.92 -5.79
N GLU A 9 -2.05 -3.71 -5.88
CA GLU A 9 -0.79 -3.46 -6.60
C GLU A 9 0.38 -3.80 -5.67
N CYS A 10 1.12 -4.84 -6.02
CA CYS A 10 2.20 -5.38 -5.20
C CYS A 10 3.57 -4.91 -5.71
N LYS A 11 4.32 -4.20 -4.87
CA LYS A 11 5.71 -3.84 -5.16
C LYS A 11 6.69 -4.64 -4.33
N LYS A 12 7.79 -5.07 -4.97
CA LYS A 12 9.03 -5.41 -4.27
C LYS A 12 9.68 -4.13 -3.72
N GLY A 13 10.56 -4.28 -2.73
CA GLY A 13 11.32 -3.16 -2.20
C GLY A 13 12.54 -3.60 -1.41
N PRO A 14 13.41 -2.65 -1.06
CA PRO A 14 14.56 -2.95 -0.20
C PRO A 14 14.09 -3.48 1.15
N LEU A 15 14.71 -4.55 1.61
CA LEU A 15 14.54 -5.07 2.98
C LEU A 15 15.55 -4.46 3.96
N ILE A 16 16.49 -3.70 3.43
CA ILE A 16 17.52 -2.94 4.13
C ILE A 16 17.55 -1.52 3.57
N LYS A 17 17.94 -0.55 4.40
CA LYS A 17 18.08 0.84 3.97
C LYS A 17 19.09 0.95 2.83
N LYS A 18 18.71 1.63 1.74
CA LYS A 18 19.59 1.93 0.61
C LYS A 18 19.71 3.45 0.41
N PRO A 19 20.85 3.96 -0.10
CA PRO A 19 20.95 5.34 -0.54
C PRO A 19 19.85 5.70 -1.56
N GLY A 20 19.38 6.96 -1.54
CA GLY A 20 18.40 7.48 -2.50
C GLY A 20 16.92 7.24 -2.16
N SER A 21 16.59 6.63 -1.02
CA SER A 21 15.21 6.41 -0.54
C SER A 21 14.26 5.80 -1.59
N PRO A 22 14.62 4.67 -2.21
CA PRO A 22 13.81 4.05 -3.28
C PRO A 22 12.39 3.63 -2.85
N GLU A 23 12.12 3.52 -1.55
CA GLU A 23 10.79 3.22 -1.00
C GLU A 23 9.75 4.30 -1.34
N TYR A 24 10.17 5.57 -1.41
CA TYR A 24 9.27 6.68 -1.74
C TYR A 24 8.70 6.54 -3.16
N PRO A 25 9.51 6.47 -4.23
CA PRO A 25 8.99 6.30 -5.58
C PRO A 25 8.26 4.95 -5.78
N LEU A 26 8.67 3.89 -5.07
CA LEU A 26 7.96 2.61 -5.12
C LEU A 26 6.54 2.71 -4.57
N LEU A 27 6.36 3.34 -3.40
CA LEU A 27 5.02 3.51 -2.83
C LEU A 27 4.17 4.50 -3.64
N THR A 28 4.76 5.58 -4.17
CA THR A 28 4.07 6.48 -5.10
C THR A 28 3.56 5.73 -6.32
N ALA A 29 4.39 4.90 -6.95
CA ALA A 29 4.01 4.12 -8.11
C ALA A 29 2.92 3.10 -7.77
N ALA A 30 3.01 2.42 -6.62
CA ALA A 30 2.00 1.47 -6.18
C ALA A 30 0.62 2.12 -6.05
N ILE A 31 0.53 3.29 -5.40
CA ILE A 31 -0.72 4.04 -5.25
C ILE A 31 -1.23 4.54 -6.61
N GLY A 32 -0.34 5.11 -7.44
CA GLY A 32 -0.71 5.63 -8.75
C GLY A 32 -1.23 4.56 -9.69
N GLN A 33 -0.64 3.36 -9.66
CA GLN A 33 -1.10 2.22 -10.45
C GLN A 33 -2.38 1.59 -9.89
N ALA A 34 -2.54 1.52 -8.55
CA ALA A 34 -3.76 1.01 -7.94
C ALA A 34 -5.00 1.81 -8.39
N LEU A 35 -4.86 3.13 -8.55
CA LEU A 35 -5.91 4.01 -9.06
C LEU A 35 -6.37 3.67 -10.48
N LEU A 36 -5.57 2.95 -11.26
CA LEU A 36 -5.86 2.62 -12.67
C LEU A 36 -6.47 1.23 -12.84
N PHE A 37 -6.72 0.49 -11.76
CA PHE A 37 -7.38 -0.80 -11.85
C PHE A 37 -8.85 -0.65 -12.27
N ASP A 38 -9.30 -1.60 -13.09
CA ASP A 38 -10.71 -1.80 -13.38
C ASP A 38 -11.38 -2.42 -12.15
N ALA A 39 -12.01 -1.56 -11.35
CA ALA A 39 -12.52 -1.86 -10.03
C ALA A 39 -13.88 -1.18 -9.81
N ASP A 40 -14.78 -1.88 -9.15
CA ASP A 40 -16.08 -1.33 -8.76
C ASP A 40 -15.95 -0.46 -7.51
N GLU A 41 -16.93 0.42 -7.27
CA GLU A 41 -16.95 1.28 -6.05
C GLU A 41 -16.93 0.49 -4.74
N THR A 42 -17.30 -0.79 -4.80
CA THR A 42 -17.30 -1.69 -3.63
C THR A 42 -15.96 -2.40 -3.41
N ASP A 43 -15.06 -2.38 -4.39
CA ASP A 43 -13.74 -3.03 -4.33
C ASP A 43 -12.80 -2.26 -3.40
N LEU A 44 -11.98 -2.99 -2.64
CA LEU A 44 -10.89 -2.41 -1.85
C LEU A 44 -9.60 -2.38 -2.67
N LEU A 45 -9.16 -1.18 -3.04
CA LEU A 45 -7.87 -0.97 -3.70
C LEU A 45 -6.74 -0.89 -2.67
N VAL A 46 -5.66 -1.62 -2.92
CA VAL A 46 -4.53 -1.75 -1.98
C VAL A 46 -3.20 -1.49 -2.70
N ALA A 47 -2.37 -0.63 -2.12
CA ALA A 47 -0.94 -0.56 -2.43
C ALA A 47 -0.17 -1.43 -1.44
N ALA A 48 0.36 -2.56 -1.88
CA ALA A 48 1.08 -3.51 -1.03
C ALA A 48 2.60 -3.37 -1.20
N VAL A 49 3.29 -3.13 -0.07
CA VAL A 49 4.75 -2.96 -0.03
C VAL A 49 5.36 -3.77 1.13
N PRO A 50 6.67 -4.08 1.11
CA PRO A 50 7.31 -4.82 2.18
C PRO A 50 7.20 -4.12 3.53
N ASP A 51 6.97 -4.92 4.58
CA ASP A 51 7.00 -4.46 5.95
C ASP A 51 8.43 -4.20 6.41
N THR A 52 8.87 -2.94 6.32
CA THR A 52 10.21 -2.48 6.71
C THR A 52 10.10 -1.14 7.44
N PRO A 53 11.10 -0.73 8.25
CA PRO A 53 11.07 0.56 8.93
C PRO A 53 10.86 1.76 7.99
N SER A 54 11.45 1.74 6.79
CA SER A 54 11.27 2.79 5.78
C SER A 54 9.82 2.86 5.28
N PHE A 55 9.25 1.74 4.85
CA PHE A 55 7.86 1.71 4.37
C PHE A 55 6.87 2.02 5.50
N ARG A 56 7.07 1.49 6.72
CA ARG A 56 6.24 1.84 7.90
C ARG A 56 6.13 3.34 8.10
N ARG A 57 7.29 4.03 8.19
CA ARG A 57 7.34 5.48 8.40
C ARG A 57 6.62 6.26 7.29
N ILE A 58 6.83 5.87 6.03
CA ILE A 58 6.19 6.55 4.89
C ILE A 58 4.67 6.29 4.91
N SER A 59 4.27 5.04 5.10
CA SER A 59 2.87 4.62 5.13
C SER A 59 2.10 5.29 6.28
N GLU A 60 2.66 5.35 7.49
CA GLU A 60 2.07 6.06 8.64
C GLU A 60 1.82 7.53 8.33
N ALA A 61 2.80 8.21 7.73
CA ALA A 61 2.65 9.60 7.33
C ALA A 61 1.60 9.79 6.23
N TRP A 62 1.51 8.86 5.28
CA TRP A 62 0.65 9.00 4.10
C TRP A 62 -0.79 8.61 4.35
N ARG A 63 -1.05 7.62 5.21
CA ARG A 63 -2.41 7.20 5.62
C ARG A 63 -3.24 8.37 6.15
N ASN A 64 -2.60 9.37 6.75
CA ASN A 64 -3.27 10.55 7.28
C ASN A 64 -3.47 11.67 6.25
N ARG A 65 -2.96 11.53 5.02
CA ARG A 65 -3.11 12.57 3.99
C ARG A 65 -4.54 12.60 3.45
N PRO A 66 -5.22 13.76 3.43
CA PRO A 66 -6.62 13.86 3.03
C PRO A 66 -6.93 13.26 1.66
N ARG A 67 -6.07 13.48 0.65
CA ARG A 67 -6.29 12.95 -0.71
C ARG A 67 -6.15 11.43 -0.80
N LEU A 68 -5.27 10.82 -0.01
CA LEU A 68 -5.15 9.36 0.01
C LEU A 68 -6.36 8.74 0.73
N ARG A 69 -6.79 9.34 1.84
CA ARG A 69 -8.02 8.91 2.53
C ARG A 69 -9.24 9.02 1.63
N ALA A 70 -9.36 10.13 0.90
CA ALA A 70 -10.47 10.36 -0.03
C ALA A 70 -10.46 9.41 -1.23
N SER A 71 -9.30 8.86 -1.63
CA SER A 71 -9.23 7.89 -2.73
C SER A 71 -9.66 6.48 -2.32
N GLY A 72 -9.85 6.19 -1.04
CA GLY A 72 -10.19 4.85 -0.54
C GLY A 72 -9.09 3.80 -0.70
N ILE A 73 -7.89 4.19 -1.16
CA ILE A 73 -6.77 3.27 -1.36
C ILE A 73 -6.08 3.02 -0.01
N GLU A 74 -5.98 1.76 0.38
CA GLU A 74 -5.26 1.37 1.59
C GLU A 74 -3.81 1.00 1.28
N ILE A 75 -2.92 1.19 2.26
CA ILE A 75 -1.53 0.78 2.16
C ILE A 75 -1.30 -0.44 3.04
N ALA A 76 -1.03 -1.58 2.43
CA ALA A 76 -0.69 -2.82 3.12
C ALA A 76 0.83 -2.97 3.29
N LEU A 77 1.25 -3.27 4.51
CA LEU A 77 2.62 -3.71 4.81
C LEU A 77 2.64 -5.23 4.89
N VAL A 78 3.46 -5.87 4.05
CA VAL A 78 3.54 -7.34 3.96
C VAL A 78 4.89 -7.81 4.48
N SER A 79 4.86 -8.59 5.56
CA SER A 79 6.06 -9.16 6.17
C SER A 79 6.55 -10.40 5.42
N ARG A 80 7.78 -10.84 5.73
CA ARG A 80 8.36 -12.07 5.13
C ARG A 80 7.59 -13.34 5.49
N THR A 81 6.86 -13.34 6.59
CA THR A 81 6.04 -14.49 7.03
C THR A 81 4.65 -14.49 6.38
N GLY A 82 4.34 -13.48 5.55
CA GLY A 82 3.03 -13.31 4.94
C GLY A 82 2.03 -12.56 5.82
N ALA A 83 2.41 -12.14 7.03
CA ALA A 83 1.54 -11.27 7.84
C ALA A 83 1.33 -9.91 7.14
N VAL A 84 0.08 -9.45 7.12
CA VAL A 84 -0.35 -8.21 6.46
C VAL A 84 -0.84 -7.23 7.52
N PHE A 85 -0.42 -5.97 7.41
CA PHE A 85 -0.81 -4.90 8.33
C PHE A 85 -1.39 -3.69 7.62
N GLY A 86 -2.43 -3.10 8.23
CA GLY A 86 -3.02 -1.84 7.80
C GLY A 86 -4.08 -1.94 6.71
N LEU A 87 -4.78 -3.07 6.66
CA LEU A 87 -6.04 -3.21 5.93
C LEU A 87 -7.23 -3.10 6.90
N SER A 88 -8.32 -2.48 6.47
CA SER A 88 -9.57 -2.36 7.23
C SER A 88 -10.58 -3.44 6.81
N VAL A 89 -10.17 -4.71 6.92
CA VAL A 89 -10.94 -5.90 6.52
C VAL A 89 -11.35 -6.76 7.71
#